data_AF-J3GJY7-F1
#
_entry.id   AF-J3GJY7-F1
#
_cell.length_a   1.000
_cell.length_b   1.000
_cell.length_c   1.000
_cell.angle_alpha   90.00
_cell.angle_beta   90.00
_cell.angle_gamma   90.00
#
_symmetry.space_group_name_H-M   'P 1'
#
loop_
_entity.id
_entity.type
_entity.pdbx_description
1 polymer ?
#
loop_
_entity_poly.entity_id
_entity_poly.type
_entity_poly.pdbx_seq_one_letter_code
_entity_poly.pdbx_strand_id
1 'polypeptide(L)'
;EYPVLWPVGQEMLKFGTDYKEILLAFEAIEAGNIAESVAFLATHEQVNILQPSMYDDMGLKWLLRGNHASYVTNLPSGAAQAIELTLASQCHPVDDGRTIGFGNNPVANLADVNQRMAFVLRAAGQFDSLLHSDKREQIEQSIRDIALGGGIR
;
A
#
# COMPACT_ATOMS: atom_id res chain seq x y z
N GLU A 1 4.67 -25.06 -0.51
CA GLU A 1 4.75 -23.62 -0.82
C GLU A 1 4.55 -23.44 -2.31
N TYR A 2 3.62 -22.58 -2.73
CA TYR A 2 3.47 -22.21 -4.13
C TYR A 2 4.33 -20.96 -4.35
N PRO A 3 5.31 -20.98 -5.28
CA PRO A 3 6.11 -19.79 -5.54
C PRO A 3 5.20 -18.68 -6.08
N VAL A 4 5.19 -17.53 -5.41
CA VAL A 4 4.51 -16.33 -5.92
C VAL A 4 5.36 -15.79 -7.07
N LEU A 5 4.80 -15.75 -8.27
CA LEU A 5 5.46 -15.12 -9.41
C LEU A 5 5.42 -13.61 -9.23
N TRP A 6 6.58 -12.99 -9.03
CA TRP A 6 6.73 -11.55 -8.93
C TRP A 6 7.57 -11.01 -10.08
N PRO A 7 6.97 -10.81 -11.27
CA PRO A 7 7.69 -10.22 -12.39
C PRO A 7 8.04 -8.76 -12.07
N VAL A 8 9.32 -8.42 -12.23
CA VAL A 8 9.85 -7.07 -12.00
C VAL A 8 10.10 -6.43 -13.36
N GLY A 9 9.51 -5.27 -13.61
CA GLY A 9 9.65 -4.55 -14.89
C GLY A 9 11.02 -3.90 -15.05
N GLN A 10 11.56 -3.35 -13.97
CA GLN A 10 12.90 -2.76 -13.95
C GLN A 10 13.74 -3.43 -12.85
N GLU A 11 14.69 -4.27 -13.26
CA GLU A 11 15.55 -5.04 -12.33
C GLU A 11 16.54 -4.16 -11.55
N MET A 12 16.96 -3.02 -12.10
CA MET A 12 17.87 -2.09 -11.43
C MET A 12 17.26 -0.71 -11.27
N LEU A 13 16.94 -0.33 -10.03
CA LEU A 13 16.51 1.03 -9.69
C LEU A 13 17.72 1.97 -9.66
N LYS A 14 17.66 3.10 -10.39
CA LYS A 14 18.67 4.14 -10.28
C LYS A 14 18.48 4.90 -8.97
N PHE A 15 19.49 4.82 -8.10
CA PHE A 15 19.52 5.55 -6.84
C PHE A 15 20.06 6.97 -7.02
N GLY A 16 19.63 7.91 -6.17
CA GLY A 16 20.15 9.28 -6.14
C GLY A 16 19.55 10.24 -7.16
N THR A 17 18.44 9.89 -7.81
CA THR A 17 17.66 10.82 -8.64
C THR A 17 16.95 11.85 -7.77
N ASP A 18 17.09 13.12 -8.10
CA ASP A 18 16.51 14.27 -7.39
C ASP A 18 15.06 14.51 -7.81
N TYR A 19 14.16 13.68 -7.29
CA TYR A 19 12.72 13.88 -7.50
C TYR A 19 12.21 15.06 -6.66
N LYS A 20 11.53 16.01 -7.33
CA LYS A 20 10.97 17.21 -6.69
C LYS A 20 10.05 16.90 -5.51
N GLU A 21 9.35 15.76 -5.57
CA GLU A 21 8.43 15.32 -4.50
C GLU A 21 9.16 15.11 -3.17
N ILE A 22 10.44 14.73 -3.19
CA ILE A 22 11.24 14.58 -1.97
C ILE A 22 11.45 15.94 -1.31
N LEU A 23 11.86 16.95 -2.09
CA LEU A 23 12.05 18.31 -1.59
C LEU A 23 10.74 18.89 -1.04
N LEU A 24 9.67 18.81 -1.83
CA LEU A 24 8.35 19.30 -1.44
C LEU A 24 7.81 18.61 -0.18
N ALA A 25 8.12 17.32 0.00
CA ALA A 25 7.76 16.62 1.23
C ALA A 25 8.45 17.23 2.46
N PHE A 26 9.76 17.49 2.38
CA PHE A 26 10.49 18.11 3.50
C PHE A 26 10.03 19.54 3.77
N GLU A 27 9.78 20.34 2.73
CA GLU A 27 9.20 21.69 2.88
C GLU A 27 7.83 21.64 3.58
N ALA A 28 6.98 20.68 3.22
CA ALA A 28 5.69 20.47 3.87
C ALA A 28 5.83 20.04 5.34
N ILE A 29 6.83 19.21 5.67
CA ILE A 29 7.14 18.85 7.07
C ILE A 29 7.54 20.09 7.87
N GLU A 30 8.45 20.91 7.33
CA GLU A 30 8.91 22.14 7.98
C GLU A 30 7.79 23.15 8.19
N ALA A 31 6.83 23.21 7.27
CA ALA A 31 5.63 24.03 7.38
C ALA A 31 4.56 23.45 8.34
N GLY A 32 4.73 22.22 8.84
CA GLY A 32 3.76 21.52 9.68
C GLY A 32 2.61 20.83 8.92
N ASN A 33 2.68 20.78 7.58
CA ASN A 33 1.68 20.15 6.71
C ASN A 33 1.98 18.66 6.52
N ILE A 34 1.84 17.86 7.58
CA ILE A 34 2.23 16.44 7.56
C ILE A 34 1.49 15.63 6.49
N ALA A 35 0.16 15.78 6.37
CA ALA A 35 -0.62 15.05 5.37
C ALA A 35 -0.18 15.32 3.92
N GLU A 36 0.20 16.57 3.63
CA GLU A 36 0.73 16.96 2.33
C GLU A 36 2.12 16.36 2.09
N SER A 37 2.99 16.34 3.11
CA SER A 37 4.29 15.67 3.00
C SER A 37 4.14 14.17 2.70
N VAL A 38 3.19 13.50 3.34
CA VAL A 38 2.90 12.08 3.12
C VAL A 38 2.40 11.86 1.68
N ALA A 39 1.59 12.76 1.14
CA ALA A 39 1.14 12.67 -0.24
C ALA A 39 2.29 12.81 -1.25
N PHE A 40 3.24 13.70 -0.98
CA PHE A 40 4.45 13.83 -1.80
C PHE A 40 5.35 12.59 -1.70
N LEU A 41 5.62 12.09 -0.49
CA LEU A 41 6.39 10.86 -0.29
C LEU A 41 5.73 9.64 -0.95
N ALA A 42 4.42 9.50 -0.79
CA ALA A 42 3.66 8.45 -1.46
C ALA A 42 3.73 8.58 -2.97
N THR A 43 3.68 9.80 -3.52
CA THR A 43 3.84 10.01 -4.97
C THR A 43 5.23 9.57 -5.42
N HIS A 44 6.28 9.97 -4.69
CA HIS A 44 7.64 9.54 -4.98
C HIS A 44 7.77 8.01 -4.98
N GLU A 45 7.29 7.34 -3.95
CA GLU A 45 7.33 5.88 -3.88
C GLU A 45 6.47 5.22 -4.97
N GLN A 46 5.18 5.56 -5.04
CA GLN A 46 4.19 4.86 -5.86
C GLN A 46 4.36 5.13 -7.35
N VAL A 47 4.85 6.31 -7.74
CA VAL A 47 4.98 6.73 -9.15
C VAL A 47 6.42 6.64 -9.61
N ASN A 48 7.36 7.22 -8.86
CA ASN A 48 8.74 7.32 -9.35
C ASN A 48 9.56 6.04 -9.12
N ILE A 49 9.15 5.19 -8.16
CA ILE A 49 9.83 3.93 -7.85
C ILE A 49 8.97 2.74 -8.30
N LEU A 50 7.80 2.54 -7.70
CA LEU A 50 7.02 1.32 -7.88
C LEU A 50 6.36 1.22 -9.26
N GLN A 51 5.98 2.33 -9.89
CA GLN A 51 5.39 2.29 -11.22
C GLN A 51 6.35 1.65 -12.25
N PRO A 52 7.56 2.17 -12.50
CA PRO A 52 8.48 1.57 -13.46
C PRO A 52 9.04 0.21 -12.98
N SER A 53 9.23 0.01 -11.68
CA SER A 53 9.78 -1.26 -11.16
C SER A 53 8.80 -2.43 -11.16
N MET A 54 7.51 -2.15 -10.97
CA MET A 54 6.51 -3.21 -10.77
C MET A 54 5.28 -2.96 -11.63
N TYR A 55 4.60 -1.82 -11.44
CA TYR A 55 3.26 -1.63 -11.97
C TYR A 55 3.21 -1.34 -13.47
N ASP A 56 4.34 -1.17 -14.15
CA ASP A 56 4.42 -1.10 -15.61
C ASP A 56 4.52 -2.46 -16.29
N ASP A 57 4.95 -3.49 -15.55
CA ASP A 57 5.03 -4.86 -16.06
C ASP A 57 3.65 -5.40 -16.44
N MET A 58 3.51 -5.85 -17.70
CA MET A 58 2.24 -6.36 -18.20
C MET A 58 1.80 -7.65 -17.50
N GLY A 59 2.75 -8.52 -17.12
CA GLY A 59 2.46 -9.76 -16.41
C GLY A 59 1.88 -9.47 -15.03
N LEU A 60 2.53 -8.60 -14.25
CA LEU A 60 2.06 -8.19 -12.93
C LEU A 60 0.69 -7.51 -13.01
N LYS A 61 0.48 -6.60 -13.97
CA LYS A 61 -0.84 -5.97 -14.21
C LYS A 61 -1.94 -7.03 -14.36
N TRP A 62 -1.71 -8.05 -15.18
CA TRP A 62 -2.67 -9.12 -15.40
C TRP A 62 -2.91 -9.97 -14.15
N LEU A 63 -1.85 -10.31 -13.42
CA LEU A 63 -1.94 -11.09 -12.18
C LEU A 63 -2.74 -10.35 -11.10
N LEU A 64 -2.46 -9.07 -10.88
CA LEU A 64 -3.17 -8.25 -9.90
C LEU A 64 -4.66 -8.11 -10.25
N ARG A 65 -4.98 -7.85 -11.52
CA ARG A 65 -6.37 -7.75 -11.98
C ARG A 65 -7.10 -9.09 -11.89
N GLY A 66 -6.45 -10.18 -12.26
CA GLY A 66 -7.00 -11.53 -12.18
C GLY A 66 -7.30 -11.93 -10.73
N ASN A 67 -6.34 -11.70 -9.82
CA ASN A 67 -6.55 -11.91 -8.38
C ASN A 67 -7.74 -11.08 -7.87
N HIS A 68 -7.79 -9.79 -8.18
CA HIS A 68 -8.87 -8.92 -7.68
C HIS A 68 -10.24 -9.35 -8.20
N ALA A 69 -10.36 -9.61 -9.51
CA ALA A 69 -11.62 -10.07 -10.11
C ALA A 69 -12.06 -11.41 -9.51
N SER A 70 -11.15 -12.37 -9.33
CA SER A 70 -11.43 -13.66 -8.72
C SER A 70 -11.84 -13.54 -7.25
N TYR A 71 -11.20 -12.67 -6.48
CA TYR A 71 -11.56 -12.40 -5.08
C TYR A 71 -12.98 -11.80 -4.98
N VAL A 72 -13.28 -10.78 -5.79
CA VAL A 72 -14.58 -10.07 -5.74
C VAL A 72 -15.73 -10.93 -6.26
N THR A 73 -15.50 -11.72 -7.31
CA THR A 73 -16.55 -12.55 -7.94
C THR A 73 -16.64 -13.97 -7.38
N ASN A 74 -15.65 -14.40 -6.60
CA ASN A 74 -15.44 -15.77 -6.17
C ASN A 74 -15.32 -16.78 -7.34
N LEU A 75 -14.83 -16.32 -8.50
CA LEU A 75 -14.70 -17.10 -9.73
C LEU A 75 -13.33 -16.85 -10.41
N PRO A 76 -12.47 -17.88 -10.57
CA PRO A 76 -12.55 -19.19 -9.93
C PRO A 76 -12.42 -19.05 -8.40
N SER A 77 -12.96 -20.00 -7.64
CA SER A 77 -12.88 -19.97 -6.18
C SER A 77 -11.51 -20.45 -5.67
N GLY A 78 -11.13 -19.99 -4.47
CA GLY A 78 -10.06 -20.60 -3.67
C GLY A 78 -8.82 -19.73 -3.45
N ALA A 79 -8.03 -19.46 -4.49
CA ALA A 79 -6.67 -18.95 -4.32
C ALA A 79 -6.55 -17.42 -4.22
N ALA A 80 -7.57 -16.67 -4.66
CA ALA A 80 -7.51 -15.22 -4.68
C ALA A 80 -7.62 -14.61 -3.28
N GLN A 81 -6.83 -13.57 -3.05
CA GLN A 81 -6.76 -12.85 -1.77
C GLN A 81 -7.24 -11.42 -1.93
N ALA A 82 -7.76 -10.85 -0.85
CA ALA A 82 -8.10 -9.45 -0.79
C ALA A 82 -6.86 -8.58 -1.07
N ILE A 83 -7.05 -7.47 -1.78
CA ILE A 83 -6.06 -6.39 -1.78
C ILE A 83 -6.47 -5.47 -0.63
N GLU A 84 -5.75 -5.56 0.48
CA GLU A 84 -6.05 -4.83 1.70
C GLU A 84 -4.77 -4.47 2.46
N LEU A 85 -4.87 -3.43 3.28
CA LEU A 85 -3.83 -3.04 4.23
C LEU A 85 -4.41 -3.12 5.63
N THR A 86 -3.78 -3.93 6.49
CA THR A 86 -4.08 -4.01 7.90
C THR A 86 -3.04 -3.24 8.69
N LEU A 87 -3.45 -2.19 9.40
CA LEU A 87 -2.61 -1.34 10.25
C LEU A 87 -2.36 -2.01 11.61
N ALA A 88 -1.76 -3.20 11.59
CA ALA A 88 -1.43 -4.00 12.76
C ALA A 88 -0.21 -4.90 12.50
N SER A 89 0.37 -5.46 13.55
CA SER A 89 1.52 -6.39 13.47
C SER A 89 1.16 -7.82 13.03
N GLN A 90 -0.11 -8.05 12.64
CA GLN A 90 -0.66 -9.35 12.26
C GLN A 90 -1.02 -9.39 10.76
N CYS A 91 -0.98 -10.58 10.16
CA CYS A 91 -1.21 -10.77 8.72
C CYS A 91 -2.68 -11.00 8.33
N HIS A 92 -3.60 -11.03 9.31
CA HIS A 92 -5.02 -11.24 9.07
C HIS A 92 -5.81 -9.94 9.26
N PRO A 93 -6.86 -9.72 8.44
CA PRO A 93 -7.73 -8.57 8.58
C PRO A 93 -8.40 -8.56 9.96
N VAL A 94 -8.63 -7.35 10.47
CA VAL A 94 -9.36 -7.08 11.71
C VAL A 94 -10.57 -6.20 11.43
N ASP A 95 -11.68 -6.52 12.08
CA ASP A 95 -12.96 -5.83 11.95
C ASP A 95 -13.12 -4.73 13.03
N ASP A 96 -12.12 -3.84 13.12
CA ASP A 96 -12.12 -2.72 14.06
C ASP A 96 -11.65 -1.39 13.46
N GLY A 97 -11.71 -1.29 12.13
CA GLY A 97 -11.33 -0.10 11.38
C GLY A 97 -9.84 0.02 11.05
N ARG A 98 -9.00 -0.94 11.48
CA ARG A 98 -7.58 -0.96 11.09
C ARG A 98 -7.31 -1.61 9.73
N THR A 99 -8.31 -2.25 9.14
CA THR A 99 -8.21 -2.87 7.80
C THR A 99 -8.84 -1.96 6.75
N ILE A 100 -8.06 -1.60 5.72
CA ILE A 100 -8.55 -0.85 4.56
C ILE A 100 -8.48 -1.76 3.33
N GLY A 101 -9.62 -2.04 2.71
CA GLY A 101 -9.69 -2.74 1.44
C GLY A 101 -9.47 -1.82 0.24
N PHE A 102 -9.02 -2.39 -0.88
CA PHE A 102 -8.89 -1.67 -2.15
C PHE A 102 -10.26 -1.27 -2.71
N GLY A 103 -11.21 -2.19 -2.70
CA GLY A 103 -12.59 -2.00 -3.13
C GLY A 103 -13.26 -3.31 -3.52
N ASN A 104 -14.55 -3.27 -3.87
CA ASN A 104 -15.34 -4.44 -4.27
C ASN A 104 -15.80 -4.37 -5.74
N ASN A 105 -15.14 -3.55 -6.57
CA ASN A 105 -15.45 -3.47 -7.99
C ASN A 105 -14.58 -4.51 -8.74
N PRO A 106 -15.17 -5.52 -9.42
CA PRO A 106 -14.41 -6.57 -10.09
C PRO A 106 -13.40 -6.07 -11.12
N VAL A 107 -13.59 -4.87 -11.68
CA VAL A 107 -12.69 -4.29 -12.69
C VAL A 107 -11.71 -3.26 -12.11
N ALA A 108 -11.67 -3.07 -10.79
CA ALA A 108 -10.68 -2.21 -10.16
C ALA A 108 -9.26 -2.73 -10.43
N ASN A 109 -8.31 -1.80 -10.52
CA ASN A 109 -6.96 -2.10 -10.99
C ASN A 109 -5.93 -1.40 -10.10
N LEU A 110 -5.24 -2.17 -9.24
CA LEU A 110 -4.16 -1.64 -8.41
C LEU A 110 -2.96 -1.11 -9.22
N ALA A 111 -2.77 -1.60 -10.45
CA ALA A 111 -1.71 -1.08 -11.30
C ALA A 111 -2.06 0.27 -11.94
N ASP A 112 -3.33 0.69 -11.92
CA ASP A 112 -3.73 2.05 -12.30
C ASP A 112 -3.28 3.02 -11.21
N VAL A 113 -2.45 3.99 -11.59
CA VAL A 113 -1.83 4.94 -10.65
C VAL A 113 -2.86 5.75 -9.87
N ASN A 114 -3.97 6.15 -10.50
CA ASN A 114 -4.98 6.99 -9.85
C ASN A 114 -5.76 6.18 -8.81
N GLN A 115 -6.15 4.95 -9.17
CA GLN A 115 -6.83 4.05 -8.23
C GLN A 115 -5.92 3.64 -7.07
N ARG A 116 -4.64 3.36 -7.35
CA ARG A 116 -3.64 3.03 -6.33
C ARG A 116 -3.38 4.20 -5.39
N MET A 117 -3.16 5.40 -5.93
CA MET A 117 -2.94 6.58 -5.11
C MET A 117 -4.17 6.90 -4.25
N ALA A 118 -5.39 6.74 -4.76
CA ALA A 118 -6.60 6.88 -3.95
C ALA A 118 -6.64 5.89 -2.78
N PHE A 119 -6.23 4.63 -3.00
CA PHE A 119 -6.13 3.64 -1.94
C PHE A 119 -5.03 3.98 -0.92
N VAL A 120 -3.83 4.34 -1.38
CA VAL A 120 -2.68 4.69 -0.53
C VAL A 120 -2.98 5.91 0.35
N LEU A 121 -3.53 6.97 -0.21
CA LEU A 121 -3.86 8.18 0.55
C LEU A 121 -5.02 7.95 1.54
N ARG A 122 -5.99 7.10 1.18
CA ARG A 122 -7.05 6.68 2.11
C ARG A 122 -6.48 5.88 3.28
N ALA A 123 -5.54 4.97 3.02
CA ALA A 123 -4.84 4.22 4.06
C ALA A 123 -4.02 5.15 4.98
N ALA A 124 -3.30 6.12 4.42
CA ALA A 124 -2.57 7.12 5.19
C ALA A 124 -3.49 7.98 6.07
N GLY A 125 -4.62 8.43 5.54
CA GLY A 125 -5.63 9.17 6.32
C GLY A 125 -6.26 8.32 7.44
N GLN A 126 -6.49 7.03 7.18
CA GLN A 126 -6.98 6.11 8.21
C GLN A 126 -5.95 5.91 9.32
N PHE A 127 -4.66 5.75 8.97
CA PHE A 127 -3.58 5.67 9.94
C PHE A 127 -3.52 6.93 10.82
N ASP A 128 -3.56 8.12 10.22
CA ASP A 128 -3.61 9.38 10.94
C ASP A 128 -4.82 9.46 11.89
N SER A 129 -6.00 9.05 11.41
CA SER A 129 -7.22 9.02 12.24
C SER A 129 -7.09 8.09 13.45
N LEU A 130 -6.44 6.93 13.28
CA LEU A 130 -6.21 5.96 14.36
C LEU A 130 -5.18 6.45 15.38
N LEU A 131 -4.19 7.24 14.96
CA LEU A 131 -3.25 7.89 15.88
C LEU A 131 -3.92 8.96 16.76
N HIS A 132 -5.06 9.50 16.31
CA HIS A 132 -5.86 10.48 17.04
C HIS A 132 -7.07 9.88 17.74
N SER A 133 -7.18 8.55 17.82
CA SER A 133 -8.28 7.84 18.49
C SER A 133 -7.81 7.02 19.71
N ASP A 134 -8.75 6.31 20.33
CA ASP A 134 -8.51 5.32 21.38
C ASP A 134 -7.66 4.11 20.92
N LYS A 135 -7.44 3.99 19.60
CA LYS A 135 -6.61 2.92 18.99
C LYS A 135 -5.12 3.26 18.95
N ARG A 136 -4.72 4.49 19.28
CA ARG A 136 -3.32 4.95 19.18
C ARG A 136 -2.32 4.00 19.82
N GLU A 137 -2.56 3.56 21.05
CA GLU A 137 -1.65 2.66 21.77
C GLU A 137 -1.47 1.32 21.04
N GLN A 138 -2.55 0.79 20.43
CA GLN A 138 -2.51 -0.45 19.66
C GLN A 138 -1.69 -0.29 18.38
N ILE A 139 -1.77 0.87 17.73
CA ILE A 139 -0.96 1.21 16.56
C ILE A 139 0.51 1.36 16.93
N GLU A 140 0.82 2.10 17.99
CA GLU A 140 2.20 2.26 18.47
C GLU A 140 2.82 0.91 18.85
N GLN A 141 2.06 0.04 19.53
CA GLN A 141 2.52 -1.31 19.85
C GLN A 141 2.75 -2.14 18.58
N SER A 142 1.84 -2.07 17.60
CA SER A 142 2.00 -2.78 16.33
C SER A 142 3.27 -2.35 15.59
N ILE A 143 3.59 -1.06 15.57
CA ILE A 143 4.83 -0.53 14.97
C ILE A 143 6.05 -1.08 15.72
N ARG A 144 6.02 -1.11 17.06
CA ARG A 144 7.11 -1.66 17.88
C ARG A 144 7.30 -3.16 17.61
N ASP A 145 6.22 -3.93 17.53
CA ASP A 145 6.28 -5.36 17.26
C ASP A 145 6.90 -5.63 15.89
N ILE A 146 6.49 -4.90 14.85
CA ILE A 146 7.09 -4.99 13.51
C ILE A 146 8.58 -4.64 13.56
N ALA A 147 8.95 -3.55 14.22
CA ALA A 147 10.35 -3.10 14.33
C ALA A 147 11.25 -4.11 15.07
N LEU A 148 10.70 -4.85 16.03
CA LEU A 148 11.41 -5.90 16.78
C LEU A 148 11.42 -7.25 16.05
N GLY A 149 10.85 -7.34 14.84
CA GLY A 149 10.68 -8.59 14.11
C GLY A 149 9.66 -9.55 14.75
N GLY A 150 8.88 -9.07 15.72
CA GLY A 150 7.83 -9.82 16.41
C GLY A 150 6.49 -9.81 15.69
N GLY A 151 6.33 -8.97 14.65
CA GLY A 151 5.16 -8.99 13.79
C GLY A 151 5.20 -10.18 12.84
N ILE A 152 4.90 -11.39 13.32
CA ILE A 152 4.11 -12.49 12.69
C ILE A 152 3.83 -13.54 13.79
N ARG A 153 2.55 -13.71 14.17
CA ARG A 153 1.95 -14.97 14.63
C ARG A 153 0.57 -15.13 14.03
#